data_AF-A0A4S3JPD9-F1
#
_entry.id   AF-A0A4S3JPD9-F1
#
_cell.length_a   1.000
_cell.length_b   1.000
_cell.length_c   1.000
_cell.angle_alpha   90.00
_cell.angle_beta   90.00
_cell.angle_gamma   90.00
#
_symmetry.space_group_name_H-M   'P 1'
#
loop_
_entity.id
_entity.type
_entity.pdbx_description
1 polymer ?
#
loop_
_entity_poly.entity_id
_entity_poly.type
_entity_poly.pdbx_seq_one_letter_code
_entity_poly.pdbx_strand_id
1 'polypeptide(L)'
;MQSPGTEIIDTSSTSYLPYQIDVRPSQEFSFANAMSKLVALEIASKHEQDIRFLVPHAGLVDPDQLDVECLDFTLQEGRLLHMAGSIETQNSVTVGCAGAIITHLQRRRATMSTSANSTSEYFPINSIDMLSLSGTM
;
A
#
# COMPACT_ATOMS: atom_id res chain seq x y z
N MET A 1 7.78 0.25 58.09
CA MET A 1 8.75 -0.13 57.04
C MET A 1 8.01 -0.95 56.00
N GLN A 2 8.15 -0.54 54.75
CA GLN A 2 7.43 -0.89 53.52
C GLN A 2 7.10 -2.39 53.37
N SER A 3 5.84 -2.70 53.09
CA SER A 3 5.42 -3.97 52.48
C SER A 3 5.88 -4.03 51.02
N PRO A 4 6.37 -5.17 50.49
CA PRO A 4 6.59 -5.31 49.07
C PRO A 4 5.25 -5.59 48.38
N GLY A 5 4.73 -4.59 47.68
CA GLY A 5 3.66 -4.79 46.71
C GLY A 5 4.22 -5.57 45.53
N THR A 6 3.83 -6.83 45.40
CA THR A 6 4.09 -7.64 44.22
C THR A 6 3.41 -6.97 43.04
N GLU A 7 4.19 -6.34 42.17
CA GLU A 7 3.73 -5.95 40.84
C GLU A 7 3.31 -7.23 40.12
N ILE A 8 2.00 -7.36 39.92
CA ILE A 8 1.43 -8.38 39.05
C ILE A 8 1.92 -7.99 37.65
N ILE A 9 3.00 -8.63 37.22
CA ILE A 9 3.39 -8.64 35.81
C ILE A 9 2.24 -9.37 35.13
N ASP A 10 1.33 -8.61 34.53
CA ASP A 10 0.26 -9.11 33.68
C ASP A 10 0.90 -9.65 32.40
N THR A 11 1.58 -10.79 32.57
CA THR A 11 2.17 -11.58 31.50
C THR A 11 0.99 -12.28 30.87
N SER A 12 0.21 -11.51 30.10
CA SER A 12 -0.79 -12.06 29.20
C SER A 12 -0.07 -13.08 28.34
N SER A 13 -0.27 -14.34 28.72
CA SER A 13 0.29 -15.52 28.10
C SER A 13 0.02 -15.52 26.61
N THR A 14 0.95 -14.97 25.84
CA THR A 14 1.08 -15.16 24.39
C THR A 14 1.50 -16.60 24.17
N SER A 15 0.52 -17.47 24.39
CA SER A 15 0.46 -18.85 23.95
C SER A 15 1.05 -18.92 22.54
N TYR A 16 1.93 -19.89 22.30
CA TYR A 16 2.64 -20.15 21.04
C TYR A 16 1.67 -20.27 19.85
N LEU A 17 1.25 -19.13 19.29
CA LEU A 17 0.55 -19.09 18.03
C LEU A 17 1.59 -19.08 16.90
N PRO A 18 1.35 -19.77 15.77
CA PRO A 18 2.24 -19.72 14.62
C PRO A 18 2.23 -18.35 13.92
N TYR A 19 1.52 -17.37 14.48
CA TYR A 19 1.40 -16.01 14.00
C TYR A 19 1.49 -15.02 15.16
N GLN A 20 1.99 -13.83 14.86
CA GLN A 20 2.01 -12.72 15.80
C GLN A 20 0.76 -11.86 15.59
N ILE A 21 0.08 -11.54 16.68
CA ILE A 21 -1.02 -10.56 16.68
C ILE A 21 -0.41 -9.19 17.00
N ASP A 22 -0.59 -8.21 16.12
CA ASP A 22 -0.17 -6.81 16.32
C ASP A 22 -1.40 -5.90 16.25
N VAL A 23 -1.57 -5.05 17.26
CA VAL A 23 -2.69 -4.08 17.32
C VAL A 23 -2.21 -2.75 16.74
N ARG A 24 -2.86 -2.28 15.68
CA ARG A 24 -2.49 -1.05 14.97
C ARG A 24 -3.53 0.06 15.22
N PRO A 25 -3.09 1.33 15.31
CA PRO A 25 -4.00 2.47 15.38
C PRO A 25 -4.92 2.53 14.14
N SER A 26 -6.18 2.94 14.33
CA SER A 26 -7.17 3.00 13.26
C SER A 26 -6.75 3.91 12.09
N GLN A 27 -5.89 4.90 12.33
CA GLN A 27 -5.38 5.80 11.30
C GLN A 27 -4.55 5.09 10.23
N GLU A 28 -3.96 3.93 10.55
CA GLU A 28 -3.19 3.13 9.59
C GLU A 28 -4.07 2.43 8.56
N PHE A 29 -5.37 2.32 8.83
CA PHE A 29 -6.38 1.76 7.94
C PHE A 29 -7.10 2.85 7.12
N SER A 30 -6.57 4.08 7.10
CA SER A 30 -7.14 5.18 6.32
C SER A 30 -7.13 4.86 4.82
N PHE A 31 -8.32 4.88 4.21
CA PHE A 31 -8.51 4.67 2.78
C PHE A 31 -7.65 5.61 1.94
N ALA A 32 -7.69 6.92 2.21
CA ALA A 32 -6.94 7.90 1.42
C ALA A 32 -5.43 7.67 1.50
N ASN A 33 -4.90 7.38 2.69
CA ASN A 33 -3.48 7.09 2.87
C ASN A 33 -3.07 5.78 2.18
N ALA A 34 -3.94 4.77 2.23
CA ALA A 34 -3.73 3.51 1.54
C ALA A 34 -3.70 3.69 0.01
N MET A 35 -4.63 4.45 -0.55
CA MET A 35 -4.67 4.78 -1.98
C MET A 35 -3.38 5.47 -2.43
N SER A 36 -2.91 6.48 -1.70
CA SER A 36 -1.64 7.14 -2.01
C SER A 36 -0.45 6.16 -2.02
N LYS A 37 -0.42 5.21 -1.07
CA LYS A 37 0.64 4.18 -1.01
C LYS A 37 0.56 3.20 -2.17
N LEU A 38 -0.65 2.73 -2.51
CA LEU A 38 -0.87 1.80 -3.62
C LEU A 38 -0.43 2.42 -4.96
N VAL A 39 -0.80 3.68 -5.20
CA VAL A 39 -0.37 4.43 -6.40
C VAL A 39 1.15 4.63 -6.43
N ALA A 40 1.78 4.88 -5.27
CA ALA A 40 3.22 5.08 -5.17
C ALA A 40 4.05 3.81 -5.39
N LEU A 41 3.45 2.61 -5.34
CA LEU A 41 4.18 1.37 -5.58
C LEU A 41 4.53 1.15 -7.05
N GLU A 42 3.89 1.87 -7.99
CA GLU A 42 4.14 1.77 -9.44
C GLU A 42 4.17 0.32 -9.96
N ILE A 43 3.54 -0.63 -9.25
CA ILE A 43 3.56 -2.07 -9.56
C ILE A 43 2.97 -2.34 -10.94
N ALA A 44 1.89 -1.62 -11.22
CA ALA A 44 1.32 -1.32 -12.51
C ALA A 44 2.35 -1.13 -13.65
N SER A 45 3.33 -0.27 -13.44
CA SER A 45 4.28 0.17 -14.47
C SER A 45 5.21 -0.95 -14.98
N LYS A 46 5.43 -2.02 -14.21
CA LYS A 46 6.34 -3.11 -14.63
C LYS A 46 5.72 -4.10 -15.61
N HIS A 47 4.39 -4.25 -15.63
CA HIS A 47 3.72 -5.18 -16.54
C HIS A 47 2.97 -4.46 -17.69
N GLU A 48 2.75 -3.15 -17.59
CA GLU A 48 1.99 -2.37 -18.55
C GLU A 48 2.75 -1.17 -19.16
N GLN A 49 4.06 -1.33 -19.46
CA GLN A 49 4.71 -0.33 -20.34
C GLN A 49 4.01 -0.21 -21.72
N ASP A 50 3.10 -1.13 -22.05
CA ASP A 50 2.30 -1.15 -23.26
C ASP A 50 0.96 -0.38 -23.17
N ILE A 51 0.50 0.05 -21.99
CA ILE A 51 -0.83 0.69 -21.83
C ILE A 51 -0.67 2.13 -21.33
N ARG A 52 -1.13 3.09 -22.14
CA ARG A 52 -1.14 4.53 -21.82
C ARG A 52 -2.58 5.03 -21.76
N PHE A 53 -2.99 5.56 -20.60
CA PHE A 53 -4.30 6.18 -20.43
C PHE A 53 -4.26 7.64 -20.87
N LEU A 54 -5.11 8.00 -21.83
CA LEU A 54 -5.33 9.38 -22.24
C LEU A 54 -6.44 9.98 -21.38
N VAL A 55 -6.11 11.01 -20.59
CA VAL A 55 -7.08 11.73 -19.75
C VAL A 55 -7.51 13.01 -20.50
N PRO A 56 -8.79 13.16 -20.91
CA PRO A 56 -9.21 14.29 -21.75
C PRO A 56 -9.38 15.62 -21.01
N HIS A 57 -8.41 16.12 -20.23
CA HIS A 57 -8.67 17.29 -19.35
C HIS A 57 -7.50 18.27 -19.12
N ALA A 58 -6.82 18.73 -20.18
CA ALA A 58 -6.01 19.95 -20.09
C ALA A 58 -6.08 20.80 -21.38
N GLY A 59 -7.28 21.31 -21.69
CA GLY A 59 -7.49 22.25 -22.78
C GLY A 59 -7.56 21.60 -24.16
N LEU A 60 -8.27 22.26 -25.07
CA LEU A 60 -8.43 21.87 -26.47
C LEU A 60 -7.06 21.93 -27.15
N VAL A 61 -6.33 20.80 -27.15
CA VAL A 61 -5.13 20.67 -27.97
C VAL A 61 -5.58 20.38 -29.40
N ASP A 62 -5.23 21.30 -30.29
CA ASP A 62 -5.38 21.21 -31.73
C ASP A 62 -4.84 19.85 -32.22
N PRO A 63 -5.60 19.04 -32.98
CA PRO A 63 -5.17 17.71 -33.41
C PRO A 63 -3.86 17.71 -34.22
N ASP A 64 -3.48 18.84 -34.80
CA ASP A 64 -2.25 19.02 -35.58
C ASP A 64 -1.01 19.37 -34.71
N GLN A 65 -1.17 19.57 -33.40
CA GLN A 65 -0.08 19.83 -32.44
C GLN A 65 0.08 18.72 -31.39
N LEU A 66 -0.49 17.54 -31.66
CA LEU A 66 -0.28 16.35 -30.86
C LEU A 66 1.14 15.80 -31.11
N ASP A 67 2.13 16.48 -30.59
CA ASP A 67 3.42 15.86 -30.34
C ASP A 67 3.19 14.74 -29.32
N VAL A 68 3.55 13.52 -29.70
CA VAL A 68 3.42 12.32 -28.86
C VAL A 68 4.19 12.48 -27.55
N GLU A 69 5.16 13.39 -27.51
CA GLU A 69 5.96 13.76 -26.34
C GLU A 69 5.34 14.88 -25.48
N CYS A 70 4.35 15.63 -25.98
CA CYS A 70 3.76 16.82 -25.32
C CYS A 70 2.26 16.66 -24.96
N LEU A 71 1.71 15.45 -25.12
CA LEU A 71 0.48 15.10 -24.42
C LEU A 71 0.77 15.30 -22.92
N ASP A 72 0.12 16.30 -22.33
CA ASP A 72 0.23 16.62 -20.90
C ASP A 72 -0.48 15.49 -20.12
N PHE A 73 0.17 14.33 -20.12
CA PHE A 73 -0.21 13.13 -19.40
C PHE A 73 -0.06 13.49 -17.94
N THR A 74 -1.17 13.66 -17.24
CA THR A 74 -1.07 13.76 -15.79
C THR A 74 -0.66 12.37 -15.28
N LEU A 75 0.65 12.21 -15.09
CA LEU A 75 1.32 10.97 -14.70
C LEU A 75 0.63 10.34 -13.47
N GLN A 76 0.06 11.17 -12.60
CA GLN A 76 -0.65 10.76 -11.40
C GLN A 76 -2.02 10.14 -11.70
N GLU A 77 -2.86 10.76 -12.53
CA GLU A 77 -4.18 10.24 -12.91
C GLU A 77 -4.05 8.97 -13.75
N GLY A 78 -3.05 8.89 -14.62
CA GLY A 78 -2.73 7.66 -15.35
C GLY A 78 -2.36 6.51 -14.40
N ARG A 79 -1.52 6.76 -13.40
CA ARG A 79 -1.17 5.76 -12.37
C ARG A 79 -2.38 5.34 -11.54
N LEU A 80 -3.26 6.29 -11.23
CA LEU A 80 -4.48 6.01 -10.47
C LEU A 80 -5.45 5.16 -11.28
N LEU A 81 -5.69 5.51 -12.54
CA LEU A 81 -6.54 4.74 -13.46
C LEU A 81 -6.02 3.34 -13.66
N HIS A 82 -4.72 3.19 -13.86
CA HIS A 82 -4.10 1.89 -13.98
C HIS A 82 -4.29 1.06 -12.71
N MET A 83 -3.96 1.62 -11.54
CA MET A 83 -4.13 0.90 -10.28
C MET A 83 -5.60 0.49 -10.07
N ALA A 84 -6.55 1.38 -10.36
CA ALA A 84 -7.99 1.08 -10.27
C ALA A 84 -8.47 0.05 -11.31
N GLY A 85 -7.76 -0.13 -12.42
CA GLY A 85 -8.00 -1.18 -13.40
C GLY A 85 -7.46 -2.55 -12.97
N SER A 86 -6.43 -2.57 -12.13
CA SER A 86 -5.76 -3.81 -11.68
C SER A 86 -6.33 -4.37 -10.37
N ILE A 87 -6.92 -3.54 -9.51
CA ILE A 87 -7.46 -3.97 -8.20
C ILE A 87 -8.82 -3.33 -7.88
N GLU A 88 -9.64 -4.03 -7.10
CA GLU A 88 -10.95 -3.55 -6.64
C GLU A 88 -10.80 -2.45 -5.57
N THR A 89 -11.11 -1.21 -5.93
CA THR A 89 -10.90 -0.03 -5.06
C THR A 89 -12.16 0.45 -4.33
N GLN A 90 -13.34 -0.13 -4.58
CA GLN A 90 -14.60 0.31 -3.97
C GLN A 90 -14.73 -0.13 -2.51
N ASN A 91 -14.09 -1.24 -2.12
CA ASN A 91 -14.13 -1.70 -0.74
C ASN A 91 -13.10 -0.95 0.11
N SER A 92 -13.56 0.10 0.79
CA SER A 92 -12.70 0.96 1.61
C SER A 92 -12.00 0.23 2.75
N VAL A 93 -12.61 -0.83 3.29
CA VAL A 93 -12.03 -1.67 4.34
C VAL A 93 -10.86 -2.47 3.79
N THR A 94 -11.04 -3.16 2.66
CA THR A 94 -9.98 -3.93 1.98
C THR A 94 -8.80 -3.03 1.63
N VAL A 95 -9.07 -1.87 1.04
CA VAL A 95 -8.04 -0.88 0.67
C VAL A 95 -7.31 -0.38 1.92
N GLY A 96 -8.04 -0.03 2.99
CA GLY A 96 -7.45 0.36 4.26
C GLY A 96 -6.52 -0.71 4.85
N CYS A 97 -6.95 -1.97 4.86
CA CYS A 97 -6.14 -3.11 5.30
C CYS A 97 -4.86 -3.27 4.46
N ALA A 98 -4.95 -3.13 3.13
CA ALA A 98 -3.78 -3.15 2.26
C ALA A 98 -2.78 -2.04 2.64
N GLY A 99 -3.27 -0.82 2.89
CA GLY A 99 -2.44 0.29 3.37
C GLY A 99 -1.73 0.01 4.69
N ALA A 100 -2.41 -0.64 5.65
CA ALA A 100 -1.81 -1.04 6.92
C ALA A 100 -0.69 -2.07 6.71
N ILE A 101 -0.89 -3.07 5.83
CA ILE A 101 0.13 -4.07 5.49
C ILE A 101 1.35 -3.41 4.86
N ILE A 102 1.15 -2.50 3.88
CA ILE A 102 2.24 -1.77 3.24
C ILE A 102 3.04 -0.97 4.27
N THR A 103 2.35 -0.29 5.19
CA THR A 103 2.99 0.47 6.30
C THR A 103 3.81 -0.44 7.20
N HIS A 104 3.28 -1.62 7.53
CA HIS A 104 3.99 -2.60 8.34
C HIS A 104 5.28 -3.06 7.64
N LEU A 105 5.22 -3.38 6.35
CA LEU A 105 6.40 -3.77 5.56
C LEU A 105 7.43 -2.65 5.48
N GLN A 106 6.99 -1.41 5.22
CA GLN A 106 7.86 -0.23 5.19
C GLN A 106 8.57 0.01 6.53
N ARG A 107 7.84 -0.11 7.65
CA ARG A 107 8.41 0.01 9.00
C ARG A 107 9.45 -1.08 9.27
N ARG A 108 9.14 -2.34 8.92
CA ARG A 108 10.09 -3.45 9.07
C ARG A 108 11.36 -3.24 8.25
N ARG A 109 11.21 -2.79 7.00
CA ARG A 109 12.35 -2.39 6.15
C ARG A 109 13.18 -1.32 6.85
N ALA A 110 12.56 -0.24 7.33
CA ALA A 110 13.28 0.85 8.01
C ALA A 110 14.06 0.38 9.26
N THR A 111 13.50 -0.54 10.06
CA THR A 111 14.18 -1.08 11.25
C THR A 111 15.30 -2.08 10.95
N MET A 112 15.29 -2.70 9.76
CA MET A 112 16.36 -3.62 9.32
C MET A 112 17.46 -2.88 8.56
N SER A 113 17.11 -1.81 7.84
CA SER A 113 18.07 -0.94 7.15
C SER A 113 19.09 -0.28 8.08
N THR A 114 18.76 -0.10 9.36
CA THR A 114 19.69 0.41 10.37
C THR A 114 20.68 -0.64 10.88
N SER A 115 20.45 -1.93 10.61
CA SER A 115 21.33 -3.02 11.06
C SER A 115 22.23 -3.63 9.97
N ALA A 116 21.96 -3.37 8.68
CA ALA A 116 22.74 -3.89 7.56
C ALA A 116 22.88 -2.89 6.40
N ASN A 117 24.09 -2.81 5.81
CA ASN A 117 24.46 -1.90 4.70
C ASN A 117 23.77 -2.19 3.34
N SER A 118 22.70 -2.99 3.28
CA SER A 118 22.00 -3.35 2.04
C SER A 118 20.49 -3.11 2.16
N THR A 119 20.07 -1.85 2.07
CA THR A 119 18.69 -1.40 2.37
C THR A 119 17.66 -1.70 1.27
N SER A 120 18.09 -2.07 0.05
CA SER A 120 17.21 -2.14 -1.12
C SER A 120 16.46 -3.48 -1.29
N GLU A 121 16.97 -4.58 -0.72
CA GLU A 121 16.51 -5.93 -1.06
C GLU A 121 15.44 -6.52 -0.13
N TYR A 122 15.17 -5.89 1.02
CA TYR A 122 14.26 -6.48 2.01
C TYR A 122 12.79 -6.09 1.75
N PHE A 123 11.89 -7.07 1.61
CA PHE A 123 10.45 -6.88 1.40
C PHE A 123 10.07 -6.09 0.13
N PRO A 124 10.55 -6.45 -1.07
CA PRO A 124 10.01 -5.87 -2.30
C PRO A 124 8.54 -6.28 -2.46
N ILE A 125 7.71 -5.34 -2.93
CA ILE A 125 6.32 -5.62 -3.31
C ILE A 125 6.29 -5.70 -4.83
N ASN A 126 6.08 -6.91 -5.35
CA ASN A 126 6.12 -7.18 -6.79
C ASN A 126 4.74 -7.13 -7.44
N SER A 127 3.70 -7.53 -6.72
CA SER A 127 2.31 -7.55 -7.17
C SER A 127 1.37 -7.29 -5.98
N ILE A 128 0.15 -6.85 -6.28
CA ILE A 128 -0.95 -6.74 -5.33
C ILE A 128 -2.20 -7.28 -6.02
N ASP A 129 -2.82 -8.26 -5.39
CA ASP A 129 -4.06 -8.86 -5.85
C ASP A 129 -5.12 -8.70 -4.78
N MET A 130 -6.30 -8.23 -5.16
CA MET A 130 -7.47 -8.15 -4.28
C MET A 130 -8.47 -9.23 -4.66
N LEU A 131 -8.68 -10.17 -3.74
CA LEU A 131 -9.55 -11.31 -3.95
C LEU A 131 -10.82 -11.14 -3.12
N SER A 132 -11.97 -11.46 -3.72
CA SER A 132 -13.22 -11.63 -3.00
C SER A 132 -13.48 -13.12 -2.76
N LEU A 133 -13.92 -13.45 -1.55
CA LEU A 133 -14.36 -14.79 -1.18
C LEU A 133 -15.89 -14.78 -1.17
N SER A 134 -16.50 -15.72 -1.90
CA SER A 134 -17.95 -15.95 -1.87
C SER A 134 -18.24 -17.31 -1.22
N GLY A 135 -19.34 -17.41 -0.49
CA GLY A 135 -19.71 -18.66 0.22
C GLY A 135 -18.87 -18.97 1.46
N THR A 136 -18.13 -17.99 1.98
CA THR A 136 -17.40 -18.11 3.25
C THR A 136 -18.25 -17.51 4.37
N MET A 137 -18.67 -18.38 5.30
CA MET A 137 -19.45 -18.17 6.54
C MET A 137 -20.52 -17.07 6.53
#